data_AF-A0A7H8Q074-F1
#
_entry.id   AF-A0A7H8Q074-F1
#
_cell.length_a   1.000
_cell.length_b   1.000
_cell.length_c   1.000
_cell.angle_alpha   90.00
_cell.angle_beta   90.00
_cell.angle_gamma   90.00
#
_symmetry.space_group_name_H-M   'P 1'
#
loop_
_entity.id
_entity.type
_entity.pdbx_description
1 polymer ?
#
loop_
_entity_poly.entity_id
_entity_poly.type
_entity_poly.pdbx_seq_one_letter_code
_entity_poly.pdbx_strand_id
1 'polypeptide(L)'
;MSSTIIHTLGRAALLSSAVTMAVLNLGCSSTSAGLNHESDAYKIEVVESKNASERVRFLVMHFTAIDFDTSLRVLTQPSSSPVSSHYLVPESDDPSYPHEDLRVYQLVDETRRAWHAGPSIWEDRSQLNDHSIGIEIVNKSHCHPPAESTPGAETEAVCFFPDFDPKQMELVIALSKDILARYPDISPTRVIGHGDIIPQWKIDPGPKFPWQQLAEAGIGAWFDDEAVTRHLDYLNGNTTSDRESVRLRFAQWLSDYGYGIDPETATDEEITLYTRAFQYHFRPWKVDGEVDNHSRAILLALLEKYFPQKLSGYPDINQAVLAAKDS
;
A
#
# COMPACT_ATOMS: atom_id res chain seq x y z
N MET A 1 -57.06 24.70 -76.96
CA MET A 1 -56.60 23.63 -77.88
C MET A 1 -55.65 22.75 -77.10
N SER A 2 -55.80 21.44 -77.28
CA SER A 2 -55.09 20.25 -76.75
C SER A 2 -53.68 20.47 -76.16
N SER A 3 -53.18 19.70 -75.18
CA SER A 3 -53.35 18.26 -74.93
C SER A 3 -52.84 17.87 -73.53
N THR A 4 -53.43 16.82 -72.99
CA THR A 4 -53.04 16.00 -71.83
C THR A 4 -51.74 15.20 -72.08
N ILE A 5 -51.00 14.82 -71.00
CA ILE A 5 -50.29 13.53 -70.69
C ILE A 5 -49.21 13.82 -69.60
N ILE A 6 -49.42 13.52 -68.30
CA ILE A 6 -49.14 12.32 -67.45
C ILE A 6 -47.63 11.99 -67.22
N HIS A 7 -47.32 11.70 -65.93
CA HIS A 7 -46.14 11.08 -65.28
C HIS A 7 -45.00 12.04 -64.86
N THR A 8 -44.41 12.01 -63.67
CA THR A 8 -44.25 10.93 -62.67
C THR A 8 -43.83 11.54 -61.31
N LEU A 9 -44.30 10.96 -60.20
CA LEU A 9 -43.84 11.25 -58.84
C LEU A 9 -42.41 10.74 -58.61
N GLY A 10 -41.49 11.63 -58.25
CA GLY A 10 -40.17 11.30 -57.72
C GLY A 10 -40.07 11.72 -56.26
N ARG A 11 -40.13 10.77 -55.33
CA ARG A 11 -39.85 10.96 -53.90
C ARG A 11 -38.35 11.24 -53.73
N ALA A 12 -38.00 12.41 -53.19
CA ALA A 12 -36.66 12.67 -52.68
C ALA A 12 -36.48 11.96 -51.33
N ALA A 13 -35.66 10.91 -51.30
CA ALA A 13 -35.22 10.27 -50.07
C ALA A 13 -34.01 11.03 -49.51
N LEU A 14 -34.19 11.69 -48.35
CA LEU A 14 -33.11 12.20 -47.53
C LEU A 14 -32.42 11.02 -46.86
N LEU A 15 -31.22 10.67 -47.31
CA LEU A 15 -30.31 9.78 -46.58
C LEU A 15 -29.71 10.55 -45.41
N SER A 16 -30.21 10.30 -44.19
CA SER A 16 -29.51 10.66 -42.96
C SER A 16 -28.46 9.59 -42.68
N SER A 17 -27.19 9.89 -42.93
CA SER A 17 -26.07 9.04 -42.51
C SER A 17 -25.95 9.08 -41.00
N ALA A 18 -26.47 8.07 -40.31
CA ALA A 18 -26.18 7.83 -38.90
C ALA A 18 -24.74 7.32 -38.78
N VAL A 19 -23.83 8.18 -38.32
CA VAL A 19 -22.48 7.78 -37.91
C VAL A 19 -22.61 7.05 -36.58
N THR A 20 -22.62 5.73 -36.62
CA THR A 20 -22.52 4.89 -35.42
C THR A 20 -21.07 4.95 -34.95
N MET A 21 -20.81 5.72 -33.90
CA MET A 21 -19.50 5.75 -33.24
C MET A 21 -19.33 4.40 -32.53
N ALA A 22 -18.58 3.49 -33.16
CA ALA A 22 -18.21 2.22 -32.56
C ALA A 22 -17.24 2.51 -31.40
N VAL A 23 -17.76 2.47 -30.17
CA VAL A 23 -16.93 2.42 -28.96
C VAL A 23 -16.23 1.06 -28.98
N LEU A 24 -14.98 1.04 -29.45
CA LEU A 24 -14.10 -0.08 -29.27
C LEU A 24 -13.80 -0.19 -27.77
N ASN A 25 -14.58 -1.02 -27.07
CA ASN A 25 -14.15 -1.60 -25.80
C ASN A 25 -12.92 -2.47 -26.11
N LEU A 26 -11.74 -1.84 -26.09
CA LEU A 26 -10.48 -2.53 -25.86
C LEU A 26 -10.53 -3.01 -24.40
N GLY A 27 -11.24 -4.11 -24.15
CA GLY A 27 -11.02 -4.87 -22.95
C GLY A 27 -9.55 -5.27 -22.96
N CYS A 28 -8.78 -4.78 -21.99
CA CYS A 28 -7.49 -5.37 -21.67
C CYS A 28 -7.76 -6.82 -21.28
N SER A 29 -7.67 -7.73 -22.26
CA SER A 29 -7.48 -9.13 -21.99
C SER A 29 -6.08 -9.25 -21.40
N SER A 30 -5.98 -9.22 -20.07
CA SER A 30 -4.85 -9.81 -19.37
C SER A 30 -4.87 -11.30 -19.70
N THR A 31 -4.27 -11.66 -20.83
CA THR A 31 -3.87 -13.04 -21.05
C THR A 31 -2.82 -13.32 -19.98
N SER A 32 -3.25 -13.81 -18.82
CA SER A 32 -2.39 -14.70 -18.06
C SER A 32 -2.02 -15.78 -19.06
N ALA A 33 -0.76 -15.78 -19.51
CA ALA A 33 -0.21 -16.90 -20.24
C ALA A 33 -0.19 -18.06 -19.24
N GLY A 34 -1.34 -18.69 -19.04
CA GLY A 34 -1.50 -19.80 -18.12
C GLY A 34 -0.51 -20.86 -18.53
N LEU A 35 0.29 -21.34 -17.57
CA LEU A 35 1.24 -22.44 -17.69
C LEU A 35 0.52 -23.80 -17.89
N ASN A 36 -0.59 -23.80 -18.61
CA ASN A 36 -1.35 -25.00 -18.92
C ASN A 36 -0.56 -25.79 -19.95
N HIS A 37 0.08 -26.87 -19.50
CA HIS A 37 0.81 -27.76 -20.38
C HIS A 37 -0.18 -28.63 -21.17
N GLU A 38 -0.14 -28.53 -22.50
CA GLU A 38 -0.85 -29.49 -23.35
C GLU A 38 -0.16 -30.85 -23.34
N SER A 39 -0.93 -31.93 -23.16
CA SER A 39 -0.44 -33.31 -23.18
C SER A 39 -1.31 -34.17 -24.08
N ASP A 40 -0.72 -35.17 -24.74
CA ASP A 40 -1.48 -36.16 -25.51
C ASP A 40 -2.39 -37.03 -24.63
N ALA A 41 -2.14 -37.07 -23.31
CA ALA A 41 -2.88 -37.90 -22.37
C ALA A 41 -4.23 -37.30 -21.92
N TYR A 42 -4.41 -35.98 -22.04
CA TYR A 42 -5.64 -35.29 -21.62
C TYR A 42 -5.82 -33.97 -22.36
N LYS A 43 -7.08 -33.52 -22.46
CA LYS A 43 -7.40 -32.20 -22.99
C LYS A 43 -7.87 -31.31 -21.85
N ILE A 44 -7.32 -30.10 -21.75
CA ILE A 44 -7.83 -29.08 -20.84
C ILE A 44 -8.92 -28.32 -21.60
N GLU A 45 -10.16 -28.41 -21.13
CA GLU A 45 -11.21 -27.47 -21.51
C GLU A 45 -11.19 -26.32 -20.50
N VAL A 46 -10.75 -25.14 -20.96
CA VAL A 46 -10.69 -23.96 -20.10
C VAL A 46 -12.10 -23.38 -19.96
N VAL A 47 -12.65 -23.48 -18.76
CA VAL A 47 -13.91 -22.82 -18.36
C VAL A 47 -13.58 -21.83 -17.26
N GLU A 48 -13.68 -20.54 -17.57
CA GLU A 48 -13.37 -19.48 -16.61
C GLU A 48 -14.40 -19.42 -15.46
N SER A 49 -13.90 -19.36 -14.22
CA SER A 49 -14.72 -19.15 -13.03
C SER A 49 -14.62 -17.71 -12.57
N LYS A 50 -15.77 -17.05 -12.36
CA LYS A 50 -15.82 -15.74 -11.68
C LYS A 50 -15.59 -15.82 -10.17
N ASN A 51 -15.57 -17.03 -9.60
CA ASN A 51 -15.31 -17.28 -8.18
C ASN A 51 -13.80 -17.49 -7.95
N ALA A 52 -13.00 -16.51 -8.35
CA ALA A 52 -11.54 -16.53 -8.23
C ALA A 52 -11.01 -15.14 -7.82
N SER A 53 -9.85 -15.11 -7.18
CA SER A 53 -9.12 -13.90 -6.82
C SER A 53 -7.65 -14.06 -7.22
N GLU A 54 -6.93 -12.95 -7.31
CA GLU A 54 -5.50 -12.96 -7.61
C GLU A 54 -4.66 -13.47 -6.42
N ARG A 55 -3.51 -14.06 -6.72
CA ARG A 55 -2.56 -14.53 -5.69
C ARG A 55 -1.84 -13.37 -5.02
N VAL A 56 -1.43 -12.39 -5.83
CA VAL A 56 -0.81 -11.14 -5.36
C VAL A 56 -1.93 -10.21 -4.88
N ARG A 57 -1.83 -9.80 -3.61
CA ARG A 57 -2.82 -8.97 -2.91
C ARG A 57 -2.19 -7.81 -2.16
N PHE A 58 -0.87 -7.76 -2.03
CA PHE A 58 -0.17 -6.68 -1.31
C PHE A 58 0.99 -6.10 -2.13
N LEU A 59 1.29 -4.84 -1.88
CA LEU A 59 2.47 -4.15 -2.37
C LEU A 59 3.26 -3.66 -1.15
N VAL A 60 4.49 -4.14 -0.99
CA VAL A 60 5.32 -3.83 0.18
C VAL A 60 6.49 -2.95 -0.24
N MET A 61 6.59 -1.78 0.38
CA MET A 61 7.66 -0.80 0.17
C MET A 61 8.79 -1.02 1.18
N HIS A 62 10.02 -0.97 0.68
CA HIS A 62 11.26 -1.14 1.45
C HIS A 62 12.23 0.00 1.13
N PHE A 63 13.19 0.24 2.02
CA PHE A 63 14.45 0.89 1.64
C PHE A 63 15.59 -0.10 1.78
N THR A 64 16.65 0.12 0.99
CA THR A 64 17.80 -0.78 0.98
C THR A 64 18.82 -0.52 2.09
N ALA A 65 18.85 0.68 2.67
CA ALA A 65 19.84 1.18 3.64
C ALA A 65 21.28 1.31 3.11
N ILE A 66 21.51 0.98 1.84
CA ILE A 66 22.82 0.88 1.20
C ILE A 66 22.75 1.39 -0.24
N ASP A 67 23.91 1.64 -0.86
CA ASP A 67 24.01 2.10 -2.25
C ASP A 67 23.47 1.07 -3.26
N PHE A 68 23.27 1.51 -4.51
CA PHE A 68 22.69 0.73 -5.59
C PHE A 68 23.51 -0.51 -5.93
N ASP A 69 24.83 -0.41 -6.12
CA ASP A 69 25.66 -1.56 -6.48
C ASP A 69 25.59 -2.66 -5.41
N THR A 70 25.68 -2.26 -4.14
CA THR A 70 25.56 -3.20 -3.03
C THR A 70 24.14 -3.76 -2.93
N SER A 71 23.11 -2.94 -3.09
CA SER A 71 21.71 -3.37 -3.11
C SER A 71 21.46 -4.43 -4.18
N LEU A 72 21.88 -4.15 -5.41
CA LEU A 72 21.72 -5.06 -6.54
C LEU A 72 22.43 -6.40 -6.28
N ARG A 73 23.65 -6.36 -5.74
CA ARG A 73 24.39 -7.56 -5.36
C ARG A 73 23.68 -8.37 -4.27
N VAL A 74 23.25 -7.73 -3.18
CA VAL A 74 22.57 -8.39 -2.05
C VAL A 74 21.26 -9.05 -2.47
N LEU A 75 20.49 -8.39 -3.35
CA LEU A 75 19.17 -8.86 -3.77
C LEU A 75 19.21 -9.90 -4.90
N THR A 76 20.38 -10.18 -5.50
CA THR A 76 20.50 -11.10 -6.65
C THR A 76 21.49 -12.23 -6.44
N GLN A 77 22.47 -12.09 -5.55
CA GLN A 77 23.50 -13.10 -5.34
C GLN A 77 23.21 -14.02 -4.16
N PRO A 78 23.61 -15.31 -4.24
CA PRO A 78 23.52 -16.22 -3.11
C PRO A 78 24.31 -15.71 -1.89
N SER A 79 23.75 -15.87 -0.70
CA SER A 79 24.39 -15.55 0.57
C SER A 79 23.98 -16.54 1.66
N SER A 80 24.57 -16.43 2.86
CA SER A 80 24.16 -17.23 4.02
C SER A 80 22.77 -16.86 4.55
N SER A 81 22.28 -15.67 4.22
CA SER A 81 20.98 -15.12 4.63
C SER A 81 20.32 -14.47 3.40
N PRO A 82 19.83 -15.29 2.45
CA PRO A 82 19.43 -14.79 1.15
C PRO A 82 18.13 -13.98 1.23
N VAL A 83 18.09 -12.88 0.47
CA VAL A 83 16.96 -11.96 0.34
C VAL A 83 16.83 -11.53 -1.11
N SER A 84 15.64 -11.08 -1.51
CA SER A 84 15.39 -10.52 -2.84
C SER A 84 14.11 -9.71 -2.85
N SER A 85 13.94 -8.83 -3.84
CA SER A 85 12.70 -8.11 -4.12
C SER A 85 12.24 -8.38 -5.55
N HIS A 86 11.03 -7.97 -5.91
CA HIS A 86 10.60 -8.02 -7.30
C HIS A 86 11.21 -6.86 -8.07
N TYR A 87 11.26 -5.68 -7.45
CA TYR A 87 11.78 -4.47 -8.05
C TYR A 87 12.83 -3.79 -7.18
N LEU A 88 13.80 -3.14 -7.81
CA LEU A 88 14.78 -2.23 -7.21
C LEU A 88 14.75 -0.88 -7.95
N VAL A 89 14.61 0.22 -7.21
CA VAL A 89 14.55 1.59 -7.77
C VAL A 89 15.76 2.43 -7.29
N PRO A 90 16.65 2.85 -8.20
CA PRO A 90 17.83 3.66 -7.87
C PRO A 90 17.49 5.11 -7.49
N GLU A 91 18.47 5.84 -6.93
CA GLU A 91 18.44 7.29 -6.72
C GLU A 91 19.43 8.01 -7.66
N SER A 92 19.19 9.27 -8.02
CA SER A 92 19.99 10.02 -9.02
C SER A 92 21.43 10.30 -8.57
N ASP A 93 21.63 10.59 -7.29
CA ASP A 93 22.92 11.03 -6.75
C ASP A 93 23.69 9.87 -6.07
N ASP A 94 23.50 8.64 -6.55
CA ASP A 94 24.27 7.48 -6.12
C ASP A 94 25.48 7.24 -7.04
N PRO A 95 26.73 7.46 -6.58
CA PRO A 95 27.93 7.24 -7.39
C PRO A 95 28.13 5.78 -7.83
N SER A 96 27.45 4.83 -7.19
CA SER A 96 27.49 3.41 -7.57
C SER A 96 26.51 3.07 -8.70
N TYR A 97 25.57 3.97 -9.03
CA TYR A 97 24.60 3.76 -10.09
C TYR A 97 25.25 3.98 -11.48
N PRO A 98 25.18 3.02 -12.41
CA PRO A 98 25.97 3.07 -13.65
C PRO A 98 25.30 3.85 -14.79
N HIS A 99 24.15 4.49 -14.58
CA HIS A 99 23.38 5.16 -15.63
C HIS A 99 23.07 6.62 -15.27
N GLU A 100 22.97 7.48 -16.28
CA GLU A 100 22.56 8.88 -16.10
C GLU A 100 21.04 9.00 -15.90
N ASP A 101 20.27 8.12 -16.55
CA ASP A 101 18.82 8.02 -16.43
C ASP A 101 18.43 6.92 -15.43
N LEU A 102 17.50 7.22 -14.51
CA LEU A 102 16.98 6.23 -13.57
C LEU A 102 16.13 5.19 -14.29
N ARG A 103 16.36 3.92 -13.94
CA ARG A 103 15.64 2.76 -14.48
C ARG A 103 15.17 1.86 -13.35
N VAL A 104 13.94 1.38 -13.44
CA VAL A 104 13.43 0.33 -12.55
C VAL A 104 14.03 -1.01 -12.96
N TYR A 105 14.58 -1.75 -12.00
CA TYR A 105 15.13 -3.09 -12.21
C TYR A 105 14.13 -4.13 -11.71
N GLN A 106 13.67 -5.03 -12.58
CA GLN A 106 12.94 -6.23 -12.16
C GLN A 106 13.94 -7.34 -11.85
N LEU A 107 13.99 -7.80 -10.60
CA LEU A 107 14.91 -8.84 -10.14
C LEU A 107 14.24 -10.21 -10.07
N VAL A 108 12.96 -10.24 -9.71
CA VAL A 108 12.12 -11.44 -9.64
C VAL A 108 10.81 -11.17 -10.37
N ASP A 109 10.42 -12.10 -11.23
CA ASP A 109 9.13 -12.07 -11.95
C ASP A 109 7.97 -12.05 -10.95
N GLU A 110 6.92 -11.24 -11.20
CA GLU A 110 5.77 -11.07 -10.29
C GLU A 110 4.97 -12.37 -10.06
N THR A 111 5.10 -13.38 -10.94
CA THR A 111 4.51 -14.72 -10.76
C THR A 111 5.30 -15.62 -9.81
N ARG A 112 6.51 -15.20 -9.43
CA ARG A 112 7.41 -15.93 -8.53
C ARG A 112 7.47 -15.23 -7.18
N ARG A 113 7.87 -15.99 -6.17
CA ARG A 113 8.06 -15.51 -4.80
C ARG A 113 9.44 -14.87 -4.63
N ALA A 114 9.52 -13.55 -4.46
CA ALA A 114 10.71 -12.89 -3.90
C ALA A 114 10.77 -13.04 -2.36
N TRP A 115 11.95 -12.82 -1.78
CA TRP A 115 12.20 -13.02 -0.34
C TRP A 115 12.48 -11.68 0.36
N HIS A 116 11.43 -10.86 0.53
CA HIS A 116 11.54 -9.50 1.08
C HIS A 116 10.80 -9.31 2.41
N ALA A 117 9.61 -9.89 2.59
CA ALA A 117 8.71 -9.56 3.71
C ALA A 117 9.03 -10.28 5.03
N GLY A 118 9.77 -11.40 5.02
CA GLY A 118 10.04 -12.19 6.22
C GLY A 118 8.78 -12.80 6.88
N PRO A 119 8.82 -13.14 8.19
CA PRO A 119 7.70 -13.71 8.95
C PRO A 119 6.67 -12.63 9.31
N SER A 120 6.00 -12.12 8.27
CA SER A 120 5.10 -10.95 8.32
C SER A 120 3.64 -11.32 8.49
N ILE A 121 2.86 -10.38 9.01
CA ILE A 121 1.41 -10.46 9.14
C ILE A 121 0.81 -9.12 8.71
N TRP A 122 -0.25 -9.16 7.89
CA TRP A 122 -1.08 -8.00 7.58
C TRP A 122 -2.50 -8.44 7.23
N GLU A 123 -3.50 -7.75 7.77
CA GLU A 123 -4.92 -8.08 7.66
C GLU A 123 -5.18 -9.58 7.91
N ASP A 124 -5.63 -10.30 6.88
CA ASP A 124 -6.07 -11.69 6.94
C ASP A 124 -4.98 -12.68 6.50
N ARG A 125 -3.71 -12.25 6.39
CA ARG A 125 -2.61 -13.05 5.85
C ARG A 125 -1.35 -12.97 6.71
N SER A 126 -0.61 -14.07 6.70
CA SER A 126 0.75 -14.18 7.19
C SER A 126 1.69 -14.61 6.06
N GLN A 127 3.00 -14.51 6.27
CA GLN A 127 4.04 -14.84 5.29
C GLN A 127 3.86 -14.10 3.95
N LEU A 128 3.83 -12.76 4.00
CA LEU A 128 3.39 -11.94 2.87
C LEU A 128 4.21 -12.11 1.58
N ASN A 129 5.43 -12.67 1.63
CA ASN A 129 6.15 -13.07 0.42
C ASN A 129 5.30 -13.90 -0.56
N ASP A 130 4.36 -14.71 -0.06
CA ASP A 130 3.52 -15.59 -0.88
C ASP A 130 2.41 -14.83 -1.65
N HIS A 131 2.16 -13.58 -1.26
CA HIS A 131 1.00 -12.79 -1.69
C HIS A 131 1.35 -11.36 -2.06
N SER A 132 2.63 -11.00 -2.17
CA SER A 132 3.02 -9.60 -2.32
C SER A 132 4.10 -9.38 -3.36
N ILE A 133 4.10 -8.16 -3.89
CA ILE A 133 5.19 -7.60 -4.66
C ILE A 133 5.98 -6.67 -3.74
N GLY A 134 7.26 -6.97 -3.53
CA GLY A 134 8.23 -6.09 -2.86
C GLY A 134 8.95 -5.14 -3.82
N ILE A 135 8.94 -3.84 -3.49
CA ILE A 135 9.73 -2.79 -4.13
C ILE A 135 10.81 -2.33 -3.14
N GLU A 136 12.07 -2.54 -3.49
CA GLU A 136 13.24 -1.99 -2.79
C GLU A 136 13.63 -0.65 -3.39
N ILE A 137 13.80 0.36 -2.54
CA ILE A 137 14.08 1.73 -2.95
C ILE A 137 15.44 2.13 -2.38
N VAL A 138 16.38 2.47 -3.25
CA VAL A 138 17.72 2.86 -2.81
C VAL A 138 17.62 4.14 -1.97
N ASN A 139 17.89 4.01 -0.68
CA ASN A 139 17.91 5.12 0.26
C ASN A 139 18.81 4.72 1.43
N LYS A 140 19.73 5.61 1.80
CA LYS A 140 20.80 5.34 2.79
C LYS A 140 20.32 5.54 4.24
N SER A 141 19.03 5.30 4.51
CA SER A 141 18.46 5.27 5.85
C SER A 141 19.14 4.20 6.69
N HIS A 142 19.49 4.53 7.93
CA HIS A 142 20.15 3.59 8.83
C HIS A 142 19.97 4.00 10.29
N CYS A 143 20.07 3.03 11.20
CA CYS A 143 20.06 3.28 12.64
C CYS A 143 21.38 2.83 13.26
N HIS A 144 21.89 3.64 14.17
CA HIS A 144 23.06 3.31 14.98
C HIS A 144 22.65 3.20 16.45
N PRO A 145 23.22 2.27 17.22
CA PRO A 145 23.11 2.33 18.66
C PRO A 145 23.65 3.69 19.16
N PRO A 146 23.06 4.29 20.20
CA PRO A 146 23.51 5.58 20.70
C PRO A 146 25.00 5.53 21.07
N ALA A 147 25.75 6.56 20.67
CA ALA A 147 27.16 6.68 20.99
C ALA A 147 27.32 6.85 22.51
N GLU A 148 28.03 5.91 23.15
CA GLU A 148 28.31 5.86 24.59
C GLU A 148 27.04 5.79 25.47
N SER A 149 26.62 4.56 25.75
CA SER A 149 25.67 4.25 26.83
C SER A 149 26.21 4.76 28.16
N THR A 150 25.76 5.93 28.59
CA THR A 150 25.80 6.29 30.01
C THR A 150 24.97 5.23 30.75
N PRO A 151 25.44 4.67 31.88
CA PRO A 151 24.62 3.74 32.65
C PRO A 151 23.30 4.43 33.03
N GLY A 152 22.19 3.99 32.42
CA GLY A 152 20.86 4.58 32.60
C GLY A 152 20.35 5.46 31.44
N ALA A 153 21.11 5.65 30.36
CA ALA A 153 20.61 6.26 29.13
C ALA A 153 19.79 5.25 28.31
N GLU A 154 18.65 5.70 27.77
CA GLU A 154 17.73 4.89 26.98
C GLU A 154 18.46 4.23 25.79
N THR A 155 18.17 2.95 25.59
CA THR A 155 18.84 2.06 24.63
C THR A 155 18.28 2.19 23.21
N GLU A 156 17.47 3.22 22.94
CA GLU A 156 16.84 3.40 21.64
C GLU A 156 17.87 3.82 20.58
N ALA A 157 17.87 3.12 19.45
CA ALA A 157 18.76 3.40 18.33
C ALA A 157 18.46 4.77 17.73
N VAL A 158 19.51 5.54 17.43
CA VAL A 158 19.39 6.82 16.72
C VAL A 158 19.37 6.53 15.23
N CYS A 159 18.28 6.90 14.57
CA CYS A 159 18.08 6.67 13.14
C CYS A 159 18.29 7.95 12.32
N PHE A 160 18.94 7.78 11.17
CA PHE A 160 19.05 8.79 10.12
C PHE A 160 18.18 8.36 8.93
N PHE A 161 17.31 9.25 8.48
CA PHE A 161 16.45 9.05 7.31
C PHE A 161 16.67 10.22 6.33
N PRO A 162 17.42 10.04 5.25
CA PRO A 162 17.51 11.04 4.19
C PRO A 162 16.18 11.10 3.41
N ASP A 163 15.90 12.27 2.83
CA ASP A 163 14.75 12.42 1.93
C ASP A 163 14.91 11.52 0.69
N PHE A 164 13.80 11.06 0.14
CA PHE A 164 13.80 10.30 -1.12
C PHE A 164 13.96 11.24 -2.31
N ASP A 165 14.72 10.81 -3.32
CA ASP A 165 14.92 11.58 -4.55
C ASP A 165 13.57 11.77 -5.29
N PRO A 166 13.18 13.01 -5.65
CA PRO A 166 11.94 13.25 -6.40
C PRO A 166 11.81 12.44 -7.69
N LYS A 167 12.89 12.27 -8.47
CA LYS A 167 12.87 11.49 -9.73
C LYS A 167 12.71 10.00 -9.46
N GLN A 168 13.32 9.51 -8.38
CA GLN A 168 13.10 8.15 -7.90
C GLN A 168 11.63 7.94 -7.52
N MET A 169 11.02 8.91 -6.82
CA MET A 169 9.61 8.81 -6.42
C MET A 169 8.63 8.88 -7.60
N GLU A 170 8.95 9.61 -8.67
CA GLU A 170 8.19 9.55 -9.93
C GLU A 170 8.15 8.12 -10.50
N LEU A 171 9.28 7.40 -10.49
CA LEU A 171 9.34 6.00 -10.92
C LEU A 171 8.56 5.08 -9.99
N VAL A 172 8.68 5.25 -8.66
CA VAL A 172 7.92 4.44 -7.68
C VAL A 172 6.41 4.62 -7.90
N ILE A 173 5.94 5.85 -8.11
CA ILE A 173 4.54 6.16 -8.37
C ILE A 173 4.07 5.51 -9.69
N ALA A 174 4.85 5.65 -10.77
CA ALA A 174 4.51 5.07 -12.07
C ALA A 174 4.44 3.54 -12.00
N LEU A 175 5.46 2.91 -11.40
CA LEU A 175 5.53 1.46 -11.20
C LEU A 175 4.37 0.96 -10.35
N SER A 176 4.08 1.64 -9.24
CA SER A 176 3.00 1.22 -8.33
C SER A 176 1.63 1.28 -9.01
N LYS A 177 1.35 2.33 -9.80
CA LYS A 177 0.10 2.40 -10.59
C LYS A 177 -0.03 1.25 -11.57
N ASP A 178 1.06 0.91 -12.24
CA ASP A 178 1.11 -0.15 -13.22
C ASP A 178 0.89 -1.54 -12.56
N ILE A 179 1.49 -1.78 -11.39
CA ILE A 179 1.25 -2.97 -10.56
C ILE A 179 -0.22 -3.04 -10.11
N LEU A 180 -0.77 -1.95 -9.55
CA LEU A 180 -2.15 -1.92 -9.07
C LEU A 180 -3.17 -2.16 -10.20
N ALA A 181 -2.87 -1.70 -11.42
CA ALA A 181 -3.70 -1.97 -12.59
C ALA A 181 -3.68 -3.46 -13.01
N ARG A 182 -2.57 -4.17 -12.82
CA ARG A 182 -2.45 -5.61 -13.07
C ARG A 182 -3.08 -6.47 -11.96
N TYR A 183 -3.01 -6.01 -10.71
CA TYR A 183 -3.46 -6.76 -9.53
C TYR A 183 -4.56 -5.99 -8.77
N PRO A 184 -5.82 -6.07 -9.26
CA PRO A 184 -6.92 -5.27 -8.71
C PRO A 184 -7.32 -5.63 -7.27
N ASP A 185 -6.87 -6.77 -6.75
CA ASP A 185 -7.11 -7.20 -5.36
C ASP A 185 -6.16 -6.52 -4.33
N ILE A 186 -5.20 -5.71 -4.80
CA ILE A 186 -4.40 -4.81 -3.95
C ILE A 186 -5.24 -3.57 -3.65
N SER A 187 -5.97 -3.60 -2.53
CA SER A 187 -6.70 -2.43 -2.02
C SER A 187 -5.74 -1.35 -1.50
N PRO A 188 -6.21 -0.09 -1.32
CA PRO A 188 -5.40 0.97 -0.71
C PRO A 188 -4.76 0.56 0.63
N THR A 189 -5.46 -0.21 1.47
CA THR A 189 -4.96 -0.71 2.76
C THR A 189 -3.88 -1.79 2.65
N ARG A 190 -3.59 -2.27 1.44
CA ARG A 190 -2.60 -3.32 1.16
C ARG A 190 -1.38 -2.81 0.41
N VAL A 191 -1.23 -1.50 0.31
CA VAL A 191 0.04 -0.84 -0.04
C VAL A 191 0.67 -0.36 1.27
N ILE A 192 1.74 -1.02 1.69
CA ILE A 192 2.25 -0.97 3.07
C ILE A 192 3.77 -0.94 3.11
N GLY A 193 4.33 -0.47 4.22
CA GLY A 193 5.77 -0.55 4.48
C GLY A 193 6.17 -1.88 5.12
N HIS A 194 7.46 -2.22 5.06
CA HIS A 194 7.99 -3.38 5.79
C HIS A 194 7.84 -3.22 7.31
N GLY A 195 7.96 -1.99 7.80
CA GLY A 195 7.75 -1.62 9.20
C GLY A 195 6.30 -1.83 9.66
N ASP A 196 5.32 -1.82 8.76
CA ASP A 196 3.93 -2.08 9.15
C ASP A 196 3.67 -3.55 9.49
N ILE A 197 4.40 -4.46 8.84
CA ILE A 197 4.11 -5.90 8.84
C ILE A 197 5.00 -6.71 9.78
N ILE A 198 6.17 -6.16 10.14
CA ILE A 198 7.09 -6.71 11.15
C ILE A 198 7.84 -5.59 11.91
N PRO A 199 7.12 -4.69 12.61
CA PRO A 199 7.73 -3.53 13.26
C PRO A 199 8.82 -3.89 14.28
N GLN A 200 8.80 -5.10 14.83
CA GLN A 200 9.80 -5.62 15.76
C GLN A 200 11.18 -5.82 15.14
N TRP A 201 11.27 -5.88 13.82
CA TRP A 201 12.52 -6.10 13.07
C TRP A 201 12.81 -4.99 12.07
N LYS A 202 11.79 -4.24 11.63
CA LYS A 202 11.86 -3.38 10.46
C LYS A 202 11.19 -2.04 10.72
N ILE A 203 11.72 -1.02 10.05
CA ILE A 203 11.28 0.38 10.17
C ILE A 203 11.08 1.01 8.80
N ASP A 204 11.45 0.32 7.74
CA ASP A 204 11.42 0.78 6.37
C ASP A 204 9.99 0.77 5.80
N PRO A 205 9.64 1.70 4.90
CA PRO A 205 10.51 2.70 4.26
C PRO A 205 10.74 3.98 5.11
N GLY A 206 10.34 3.98 6.39
CA GLY A 206 10.62 5.05 7.34
C GLY A 206 9.77 6.31 7.18
N PRO A 207 9.93 7.29 8.08
CA PRO A 207 9.08 8.50 8.12
C PRO A 207 9.32 9.47 6.95
N LYS A 208 10.40 9.31 6.20
CA LYS A 208 10.69 10.16 5.04
C LYS A 208 10.06 9.66 3.75
N PHE A 209 9.51 8.45 3.76
CA PHE A 209 8.79 7.95 2.61
C PHE A 209 7.48 8.72 2.43
N PRO A 210 7.21 9.28 1.24
CA PRO A 210 6.11 10.23 1.05
C PRO A 210 4.77 9.52 0.82
N TRP A 211 4.26 8.81 1.84
CA TRP A 211 2.99 8.07 1.78
C TRP A 211 1.82 8.93 1.28
N GLN A 212 1.71 10.18 1.76
CA GLN A 212 0.67 11.10 1.33
C GLN A 212 0.75 11.41 -0.18
N GLN A 213 1.96 11.60 -0.72
CA GLN A 213 2.16 11.84 -2.16
C GLN A 213 1.69 10.64 -2.99
N LEU A 214 1.95 9.42 -2.52
CA LEU A 214 1.46 8.20 -3.18
C LEU A 214 -0.06 8.14 -3.12
N ALA A 215 -0.67 8.42 -1.96
CA ALA A 215 -2.12 8.38 -1.80
C ALA A 215 -2.83 9.42 -2.68
N GLU A 216 -2.29 10.64 -2.80
CA GLU A 216 -2.75 11.67 -3.73
C GLU A 216 -2.66 11.22 -5.19
N ALA A 217 -1.69 10.35 -5.51
CA ALA A 217 -1.57 9.70 -6.80
C ALA A 217 -2.49 8.47 -6.96
N GLY A 218 -3.32 8.14 -5.97
CA GLY A 218 -4.23 6.99 -5.98
C GLY A 218 -3.59 5.67 -5.55
N ILE A 219 -2.47 5.71 -4.83
CA ILE A 219 -1.67 4.56 -4.41
C ILE A 219 -1.65 4.50 -2.89
N GLY A 220 -2.26 3.46 -2.32
CA GLY A 220 -2.27 3.25 -0.88
C GLY A 220 -3.32 4.08 -0.13
N ALA A 221 -3.45 3.80 1.16
CA ALA A 221 -4.45 4.40 2.02
C ALA A 221 -3.95 5.72 2.62
N TRP A 222 -4.87 6.69 2.71
CA TRP A 222 -4.69 7.90 3.51
C TRP A 222 -6.02 8.34 4.12
N PHE A 223 -5.95 9.02 5.25
CA PHE A 223 -7.11 9.54 5.97
C PHE A 223 -7.64 10.84 5.33
N ASP A 224 -8.87 11.21 5.67
CA ASP A 224 -9.44 12.52 5.34
C ASP A 224 -9.29 13.46 6.54
N ASP A 225 -8.76 14.66 6.33
CA ASP A 225 -8.47 15.62 7.40
C ASP A 225 -9.71 15.96 8.24
N GLU A 226 -10.86 16.12 7.59
CA GLU A 226 -12.14 16.39 8.26
C GLU A 226 -12.54 15.26 9.22
N ALA A 227 -12.31 14.00 8.83
CA ALA A 227 -12.57 12.86 9.69
C ALA A 227 -11.61 12.83 10.88
N VAL A 228 -10.33 13.18 10.68
CA VAL A 228 -9.35 13.30 11.77
C VAL A 228 -9.76 14.39 12.76
N THR A 229 -10.12 15.58 12.30
CA THR A 229 -10.59 16.67 13.16
C THR A 229 -11.79 16.23 14.00
N ARG A 230 -12.77 15.59 13.37
CA ARG A 230 -13.99 15.12 14.04
C ARG A 230 -13.70 14.04 15.10
N HIS A 231 -12.86 13.06 14.79
CA HIS A 231 -12.44 12.05 15.77
C HIS A 231 -11.60 12.66 16.89
N LEU A 232 -10.75 13.63 16.59
CA LEU A 232 -9.94 14.32 17.60
C LEU A 232 -10.83 15.09 18.60
N ASP A 233 -11.83 15.81 18.12
CA ASP A 233 -12.79 16.54 18.97
C ASP A 233 -13.57 15.58 19.88
N TYR A 234 -14.06 14.47 19.32
CA TYR A 234 -14.71 13.42 20.10
C TYR A 234 -13.78 12.87 21.19
N LEU A 235 -12.54 12.52 20.84
CA LEU A 235 -11.58 11.94 21.77
C LEU A 235 -11.18 12.91 22.87
N ASN A 236 -11.05 14.20 22.59
CA ASN A 236 -10.71 15.21 23.61
C ASN A 236 -11.81 15.36 24.67
N GLY A 237 -13.07 15.11 24.33
CA GLY A 237 -14.20 15.15 25.27
C GLY A 237 -14.53 13.82 25.96
N ASN A 238 -14.14 12.68 25.38
CA ASN A 238 -14.63 11.35 25.79
C ASN A 238 -13.50 10.35 26.14
N THR A 239 -12.26 10.80 26.27
CA THR A 239 -11.14 9.92 26.65
C THR A 239 -11.03 9.76 28.16
N THR A 240 -11.00 8.51 28.62
CA THR A 240 -10.65 8.17 30.02
C THR A 240 -9.20 8.56 30.34
N SER A 241 -8.93 8.91 31.60
CA SER A 241 -7.56 9.14 32.09
C SER A 241 -6.78 7.84 32.31
N ASP A 242 -7.42 6.68 32.20
CA ASP A 242 -6.77 5.39 32.32
C ASP A 242 -5.92 5.07 31.09
N ARG A 243 -4.59 5.21 31.25
CA ARG A 243 -3.60 4.98 30.19
C ARG A 243 -3.66 3.55 29.64
N GLU A 244 -3.87 2.55 30.49
CA GLU A 244 -3.86 1.15 30.07
C GLU A 244 -5.05 0.86 29.14
N SER A 245 -6.25 1.24 29.54
CA SER A 245 -7.45 1.11 28.70
C SER A 245 -7.31 1.84 27.36
N VAL A 246 -6.72 3.03 27.33
CA VAL A 246 -6.49 3.78 26.08
C VAL A 246 -5.56 3.02 25.14
N ARG A 247 -4.48 2.45 25.67
CA ARG A 247 -3.47 1.72 24.89
C ARG A 247 -3.99 0.39 24.36
N LEU A 248 -4.68 -0.39 25.20
CA LEU A 248 -5.32 -1.64 24.76
C LEU A 248 -6.41 -1.39 23.72
N ARG A 249 -7.17 -0.29 23.86
CA ARG A 249 -8.14 0.11 22.84
C ARG A 249 -7.46 0.46 21.52
N PHE A 250 -6.34 1.18 21.56
CA PHE A 250 -5.57 1.51 20.36
C PHE A 250 -4.95 0.26 19.70
N ALA A 251 -4.45 -0.69 20.49
CA ALA A 251 -3.98 -1.99 20.00
C ALA A 251 -5.07 -2.75 19.24
N GLN A 252 -6.30 -2.75 19.77
CA GLN A 252 -7.45 -3.33 19.08
C GLN A 252 -7.71 -2.64 17.74
N TRP A 253 -7.67 -1.31 17.68
CA TRP A 253 -7.87 -0.57 16.44
C TRP A 253 -6.76 -0.81 15.41
N LEU A 254 -5.51 -0.99 15.86
CA LEU A 254 -4.39 -1.34 14.98
C LEU A 254 -4.62 -2.73 14.36
N SER A 255 -5.01 -3.70 15.18
CA SER A 255 -5.40 -5.05 14.74
C SER A 255 -6.57 -5.00 13.76
N ASP A 256 -7.59 -4.18 14.04
CA ASP A 256 -8.72 -3.96 13.14
C ASP A 256 -8.31 -3.33 11.80
N TYR A 257 -7.32 -2.44 11.78
CA TYR A 257 -6.84 -1.85 10.53
C TYR A 257 -6.04 -2.85 9.70
N GLY A 258 -5.23 -3.70 10.35
CA GLY A 258 -4.49 -4.77 9.68
C GLY A 258 -3.16 -5.15 10.32
N TYR A 259 -2.70 -4.44 11.36
CA TYR A 259 -1.43 -4.74 12.01
C TYR A 259 -1.48 -6.12 12.71
N GLY A 260 -0.37 -6.86 12.67
CA GLY A 260 -0.22 -8.18 13.29
C GLY A 260 -0.11 -8.21 14.83
N ILE A 261 -0.75 -7.26 15.51
CA ILE A 261 -0.76 -7.17 16.98
C ILE A 261 -1.96 -7.93 17.57
N ASP A 262 -1.72 -8.72 18.63
CA ASP A 262 -2.77 -9.38 19.41
C ASP A 262 -3.17 -8.48 20.60
N PRO A 263 -4.35 -7.84 20.58
CA PRO A 263 -4.76 -6.90 21.62
C PRO A 263 -5.05 -7.56 22.98
N GLU A 264 -5.25 -8.89 23.04
CA GLU A 264 -5.49 -9.59 24.31
C GLU A 264 -4.19 -9.85 25.08
N THR A 265 -3.05 -9.93 24.37
CA THR A 265 -1.76 -10.29 24.97
C THR A 265 -0.67 -9.24 24.82
N ALA A 266 -0.92 -8.16 24.04
CA ALA A 266 0.10 -7.15 23.74
C ALA A 266 0.65 -6.48 25.00
N THR A 267 1.99 -6.43 25.11
CA THR A 267 2.66 -5.68 26.17
C THR A 267 2.68 -4.17 25.89
N ASP A 268 3.05 -3.37 26.90
CA ASP A 268 3.20 -1.92 26.72
C ASP A 268 4.25 -1.61 25.64
N GLU A 269 5.35 -2.35 25.61
CA GLU A 269 6.44 -2.21 24.64
C GLU A 269 5.97 -2.57 23.22
N GLU A 270 5.20 -3.65 23.07
CA GLU A 270 4.63 -4.02 21.77
C GLU A 270 3.68 -2.94 21.24
N ILE A 271 2.81 -2.40 22.10
CA ILE A 271 1.90 -1.31 21.69
C ILE A 271 2.71 -0.07 21.26
N THR A 272 3.77 0.30 21.98
CA THR A 272 4.65 1.42 21.60
C THR A 272 5.29 1.20 20.23
N LEU A 273 5.80 -0.02 20.00
CA LEU A 273 6.46 -0.41 18.76
C LEU A 273 5.51 -0.33 17.54
N TYR A 274 4.32 -0.92 17.66
CA TYR A 274 3.30 -0.85 16.61
C TYR A 274 2.76 0.57 16.41
N THR A 275 2.66 1.36 17.49
CA THR A 275 2.29 2.79 17.39
C THR A 275 3.33 3.57 16.60
N ARG A 276 4.62 3.32 16.83
CA ARG A 276 5.71 3.97 16.09
C ARG A 276 5.69 3.61 14.61
N ALA A 277 5.45 2.35 14.27
CA ALA A 277 5.29 1.92 12.88
C ALA A 277 4.11 2.60 12.19
N PHE A 278 2.96 2.65 12.87
CA PHE A 278 1.81 3.41 12.41
C PHE A 278 2.12 4.91 12.19
N GLN A 279 2.88 5.52 13.10
CA GLN A 279 3.31 6.91 12.96
C GLN A 279 4.30 7.10 11.80
N TYR A 280 5.23 6.18 11.55
CA TYR A 280 6.10 6.25 10.38
C TYR A 280 5.30 6.30 9.08
N HIS A 281 4.19 5.57 9.01
CA HIS A 281 3.33 5.56 7.84
C HIS A 281 2.41 6.80 7.79
N PHE A 282 1.62 7.05 8.83
CA PHE A 282 0.49 7.98 8.77
C PHE A 282 0.70 9.30 9.54
N ARG A 283 1.78 9.43 10.31
CA ARG A 283 2.08 10.66 11.08
C ARG A 283 3.60 10.92 11.18
N PRO A 284 4.32 11.02 10.05
CA PRO A 284 5.78 11.01 10.04
C PRO A 284 6.44 12.18 10.77
N TRP A 285 5.71 13.26 11.06
CA TRP A 285 6.21 14.41 11.83
C TRP A 285 6.26 14.18 13.36
N LYS A 286 5.69 13.08 13.88
CA LYS A 286 5.78 12.71 15.30
C LYS A 286 5.72 11.17 15.47
N VAL A 287 6.89 10.58 15.73
CA VAL A 287 7.17 9.14 15.65
C VAL A 287 7.70 8.55 16.96
N ASP A 288 7.20 9.07 18.08
CA ASP A 288 7.66 8.72 19.43
C ASP A 288 7.17 7.35 19.93
N GLY A 289 6.17 6.76 19.26
CA GLY A 289 5.49 5.54 19.71
C GLY A 289 4.42 5.79 20.78
N GLU A 290 4.12 7.05 21.09
CA GLU A 290 3.11 7.39 22.09
C GLU A 290 1.69 7.34 21.53
N VAL A 291 0.79 6.73 22.31
CA VAL A 291 -0.64 6.64 21.98
C VAL A 291 -1.34 7.93 22.42
N ASP A 292 -1.21 8.98 21.59
CA ASP A 292 -1.92 10.25 21.79
C ASP A 292 -3.23 10.32 20.98
N ASN A 293 -4.08 11.32 21.31
CA ASN A 293 -5.37 11.50 20.66
C ASN A 293 -5.27 11.77 19.15
N HIS A 294 -4.14 12.30 18.64
CA HIS A 294 -3.97 12.51 17.20
C HIS A 294 -3.71 11.18 16.49
N SER A 295 -2.80 10.34 16.98
CA SER A 295 -2.58 8.99 16.42
C SER A 295 -3.88 8.18 16.43
N ARG A 296 -4.63 8.26 17.54
CA ARG A 296 -5.95 7.63 17.69
C ARG A 296 -6.97 8.16 16.68
N ALA A 297 -7.06 9.48 16.50
CA ALA A 297 -8.00 10.09 15.56
C ALA A 297 -7.68 9.72 14.10
N ILE A 298 -6.40 9.67 13.73
CA ILE A 298 -5.96 9.22 12.41
C ILE A 298 -6.39 7.77 12.16
N LEU A 299 -6.15 6.88 13.12
CA LEU A 299 -6.52 5.48 12.98
C LEU A 299 -8.03 5.27 12.89
N LEU A 300 -8.82 6.02 13.65
CA LEU A 300 -10.28 6.01 13.55
C LEU A 300 -10.77 6.54 12.18
N ALA A 301 -10.15 7.60 11.65
CA ALA A 301 -10.48 8.11 10.31
C ALA A 301 -10.18 7.06 9.22
N LEU A 302 -9.07 6.34 9.34
CA LEU A 302 -8.73 5.23 8.45
C LEU A 302 -9.73 4.07 8.57
N LEU A 303 -10.10 3.67 9.79
CA LEU A 303 -11.13 2.65 10.01
C LEU A 303 -12.49 3.07 9.46
N GLU A 304 -12.89 4.34 9.62
CA GLU A 304 -14.12 4.88 9.05
C GLU A 304 -14.13 4.77 7.52
N LYS A 305 -13.02 5.11 6.89
CA LYS A 305 -12.90 5.18 5.43
C LYS A 305 -12.79 3.80 4.77
N TYR A 306 -11.99 2.91 5.35
CA TYR A 306 -11.64 1.64 4.71
C TYR A 306 -12.26 0.40 5.35
N PHE A 307 -12.70 0.48 6.61
CA PHE A 307 -13.30 -0.63 7.36
C PHE A 307 -14.54 -0.24 8.18
N PRO A 308 -15.56 0.41 7.59
CA PRO A 308 -16.73 0.90 8.32
C PRO A 308 -17.47 -0.20 9.10
N GLN A 309 -17.43 -1.45 8.61
CA GLN A 309 -17.97 -2.61 9.30
C GLN A 309 -17.23 -2.93 10.62
N LYS A 310 -15.90 -2.74 10.68
CA LYS A 310 -15.14 -2.90 11.93
C LYS A 310 -15.41 -1.74 12.88
N LEU A 311 -15.50 -0.51 12.34
CA LEU A 311 -15.86 0.67 13.14
C LEU A 311 -17.25 0.53 13.80
N SER A 312 -18.19 -0.14 13.14
CA SER A 312 -19.53 -0.40 13.69
C SER A 312 -19.52 -1.24 14.98
N GLY A 313 -18.42 -1.96 15.26
CA GLY A 313 -18.18 -2.65 16.54
C GLY A 313 -17.95 -1.71 17.73
N TYR A 314 -17.88 -0.39 17.49
CA TYR A 314 -17.72 0.65 18.50
C TYR A 314 -18.93 1.60 18.49
N PRO A 315 -20.06 1.24 19.13
CA PRO A 315 -21.32 1.99 19.01
C PRO A 315 -21.20 3.48 19.36
N ASP A 316 -20.46 3.82 20.41
CA ASP A 316 -20.31 5.21 20.86
C ASP A 316 -19.57 6.07 19.82
N ILE A 317 -18.54 5.52 19.18
CA ILE A 317 -17.78 6.19 18.12
C ILE A 317 -18.61 6.26 16.85
N ASN A 318 -19.27 5.18 16.47
CA ASN A 318 -20.08 5.12 15.26
C ASN A 318 -21.28 6.09 15.34
N GLN A 319 -21.93 6.20 16.51
CA GLN A 319 -22.99 7.18 16.72
C GLN A 319 -22.47 8.63 16.62
N ALA A 320 -21.29 8.93 17.16
CA ALA A 320 -20.68 10.24 17.02
C ALA A 320 -20.38 10.59 15.54
N VAL A 321 -19.93 9.62 14.75
CA VAL A 321 -19.72 9.78 13.30
C VAL A 321 -21.04 10.07 12.57
N LEU A 322 -22.10 9.30 12.85
CA LEU A 322 -23.40 9.48 12.21
C LEU A 322 -24.02 10.84 12.56
N ALA A 323 -24.00 11.23 13.83
CA ALA A 323 -24.57 12.49 14.30
C ALA A 323 -23.93 13.72 13.63
N ALA A 324 -22.65 13.64 13.27
CA ALA A 324 -21.94 14.72 12.60
C ALA A 324 -22.10 14.73 11.07
N LYS A 325 -22.55 13.63 10.45
CA LYS A 325 -22.89 13.60 9.01
C LYS A 325 -24.27 14.19 8.72
N ASP A 326 -25.14 14.21 9.72
CA ASP A 326 -26.50 14.76 9.64
C ASP A 326 -26.58 16.26 10.02
N SER A 327 -25.47 16.86 10.45
CA SER A 327 -25.34 18.27 10.86
C SER A 327 -24.71 19.15 9.79
#